data_AF-A0A1M4BL67-F1
#
_entry.id   AF-A0A1M4BL67-F1
#
_cell.length_a   1.000
_cell.length_b   1.000
_cell.length_c   1.000
_cell.angle_alpha   90.00
_cell.angle_beta   90.00
_cell.angle_gamma   90.00
#
_symmetry.space_group_name_H-M   'P 1'
#
loop_
_entity.id
_entity.type
_entity.pdbx_description
1 polymer ?
#
loop_
_entity_poly.entity_id
_entity_poly.type
_entity_poly.pdbx_seq_one_letter_code
_entity_poly.pdbx_strand_id
1 'polypeptide(L)'
;MPKINIAGESTEFDLDHMPLHEGIALQKATGWRMKELGEACATGDLVAVAALVWLGLRRMGKDVSFADITDGVHPIDISTITIDMEEEPPPPSNGEAKTSPANV
;
A
#
# COMPACT_ATOMS: atom_id res chain seq x y z
N MET A 1 4.55 -6.66 -3.61
CA MET A 1 5.30 -5.43 -3.27
C MET A 1 4.82 -4.27 -4.16
N PRO A 2 4.10 -3.26 -3.63
CA PRO A 2 3.64 -2.14 -4.46
C PRO A 2 4.80 -1.35 -5.07
N LYS A 3 4.89 -1.35 -6.40
CA LYS A 3 5.85 -0.54 -7.16
C LYS A 3 5.19 0.70 -7.71
N ILE A 4 5.67 1.89 -7.35
CA ILE A 4 5.15 3.16 -7.83
C ILE A 4 6.16 3.80 -8.76
N ASN A 5 5.74 4.12 -9.98
CA ASN A 5 6.50 4.97 -10.88
C ASN A 5 6.02 6.41 -10.71
N ILE A 6 6.93 7.35 -10.49
CA ILE A 6 6.63 8.77 -10.32
C ILE A 6 7.58 9.55 -11.22
N ALA A 7 7.03 10.27 -12.21
CA ALA A 7 7.81 11.14 -13.11
C ALA A 7 9.02 10.48 -13.82
N GLY A 8 8.93 9.18 -14.10
CA GLY A 8 10.01 8.41 -14.75
C GLY A 8 11.03 7.79 -13.80
N GLU A 9 10.89 8.02 -12.49
CA GLU A 9 11.67 7.35 -11.44
C GLU A 9 10.78 6.34 -10.71
N SER A 10 11.25 5.10 -10.57
CA SER A 10 10.51 4.04 -9.90
C SER A 10 10.94 3.93 -8.43
N THR A 11 9.99 4.04 -7.51
CA THR A 11 10.20 3.70 -6.10
C THR A 11 9.36 2.46 -5.75
N GLU A 12 10.03 1.44 -5.24
CA GLU A 12 9.38 0.24 -4.74
C GLU A 12 9.09 0.37 -3.24
N PHE A 13 7.89 -0.03 -2.86
CA PHE A 13 7.44 -0.08 -1.48
C PHE A 13 7.23 -1.54 -1.07
N ASP A 14 7.89 -1.88 0.02
CA ASP A 14 7.58 -3.08 0.79
C ASP A 14 6.86 -2.60 2.05
N LEU A 15 5.55 -2.85 2.11
CA LEU A 15 4.73 -2.43 3.25
C LEU A 15 5.01 -3.27 4.51
N ASP A 16 5.55 -4.48 4.35
CA ASP A 16 5.91 -5.38 5.45
C ASP A 16 7.28 -5.03 6.06
N HIS A 17 8.18 -4.48 5.25
CA HIS A 17 9.54 -4.09 5.65
C HIS A 17 9.79 -2.58 5.63
N MET A 18 8.75 -1.78 5.84
CA MET A 18 8.85 -0.32 5.85
C MET A 18 9.57 0.21 7.11
N PRO A 19 10.50 1.18 6.98
CA PRO A 19 11.01 1.92 8.12
C PRO A 19 9.90 2.53 8.98
N LEU A 20 9.97 2.32 10.31
CA LEU A 20 8.92 2.74 11.25
C LEU A 20 8.52 4.22 11.12
N HIS A 21 9.49 5.12 10.90
CA HIS A 21 9.22 6.55 10.78
C HIS A 21 8.38 6.90 9.53
N GLU A 22 8.51 6.12 8.46
CA GLU A 22 7.69 6.26 7.26
C GLU A 22 6.28 5.72 7.49
N GLY A 23 6.16 4.58 8.16
CA GLY A 23 4.85 4.03 8.58
C GLY A 23 4.10 5.00 9.49
N ILE A 24 4.79 5.64 10.45
CA ILE A 24 4.21 6.70 11.27
C ILE A 24 3.79 7.90 10.43
N ALA A 25 4.58 8.29 9.43
CA ALA A 25 4.25 9.40 8.55
C ALA A 25 2.99 9.11 7.73
N LEU A 26 2.86 7.90 7.17
CA LEU A 26 1.67 7.44 6.46
C LEU A 26 0.45 7.43 7.38
N GLN A 27 0.57 6.83 8.56
CA GLN A 27 -0.53 6.79 9.53
C GLN A 27 -0.99 8.18 9.96
N LYS A 28 -0.07 9.15 10.09
CA LYS A 28 -0.43 10.55 10.37
C LYS A 28 -1.10 11.24 9.18
N ALA A 29 -0.71 10.91 7.96
CA ALA A 29 -1.26 11.50 6.75
C ALA A 29 -2.68 10.99 6.46
N THR A 30 -2.93 9.69 6.61
CA THR A 30 -4.20 9.05 6.26
C THR A 30 -5.13 8.81 7.44
N GLY A 31 -4.59 8.75 8.66
CA GLY A 31 -5.32 8.28 9.85
C GLY A 31 -5.46 6.76 9.93
N TRP A 32 -4.93 6.01 8.96
CA TRP A 32 -5.08 4.56 8.87
C TRP A 32 -3.90 3.82 9.49
N ARG A 33 -4.18 2.66 10.08
CA ARG A 33 -3.13 1.70 10.47
C ARG A 33 -2.52 1.09 9.21
N MET A 34 -1.29 0.57 9.33
CA MET A 34 -0.58 -0.04 8.18
C MET A 34 -1.38 -1.14 7.48
N LYS A 35 -2.10 -1.98 8.24
CA LYS A 35 -2.97 -3.02 7.67
C LYS A 35 -4.11 -2.44 6.83
N GLU A 36 -4.82 -1.44 7.37
CA GLU A 36 -5.92 -0.76 6.67
C GLU A 36 -5.42 -0.05 5.42
N LEU A 37 -4.23 0.58 5.49
CA LEU A 37 -3.58 1.20 4.34
C LEU A 37 -3.26 0.18 3.25
N GLY A 38 -2.74 -1.00 3.61
CA GLY A 38 -2.46 -2.08 2.66
C GLY A 38 -3.72 -2.58 1.96
N GLU A 39 -4.79 -2.83 2.71
CA GLU A 39 -6.09 -3.23 2.17
C GLU A 39 -6.70 -2.15 1.24
N ALA A 40 -6.59 -0.88 1.62
CA ALA A 40 -7.04 0.25 0.81
C ALA A 40 -6.23 0.37 -0.50
N CYS A 41 -4.91 0.16 -0.45
CA CYS A 41 -4.08 0.10 -1.66
C CYS A 41 -4.50 -1.06 -2.58
N ALA A 42 -4.77 -2.24 -2.02
CA ALA A 42 -5.15 -3.42 -2.78
C ALA A 42 -6.49 -3.26 -3.50
N THR A 43 -7.38 -2.44 -2.94
CA THR A 43 -8.70 -2.13 -3.50
C THR A 43 -8.69 -0.90 -4.41
N GLY A 44 -7.53 -0.25 -4.61
CA GLY A 44 -7.38 0.91 -5.49
C GLY A 44 -7.90 2.23 -4.92
N ASP A 45 -7.97 2.36 -3.58
CA ASP A 45 -8.36 3.61 -2.94
C ASP A 45 -7.37 4.73 -3.27
N LEU A 46 -7.84 5.80 -3.91
CA LEU A 46 -6.99 6.88 -4.41
C LEU A 46 -6.28 7.68 -3.30
N VAL A 47 -6.82 7.73 -2.09
CA VAL A 47 -6.15 8.36 -0.94
C VAL A 47 -5.01 7.48 -0.45
N ALA A 48 -5.19 6.16 -0.45
CA ALA A 48 -4.13 5.20 -0.16
C ALA A 48 -2.99 5.31 -1.18
N VAL A 49 -3.35 5.37 -2.47
CA VAL A 49 -2.40 5.60 -3.58
C VAL A 49 -1.65 6.91 -3.39
N ALA A 50 -2.37 8.01 -3.13
CA ALA A 50 -1.76 9.33 -2.91
C ALA A 50 -0.78 9.32 -1.74
N ALA A 51 -1.05 8.56 -0.67
CA ALA A 51 -0.17 8.48 0.48
C ALA A 51 1.18 7.81 0.14
N LEU A 52 1.15 6.72 -0.63
CA LEU A 52 2.37 6.06 -1.08
C LEU A 52 3.15 6.91 -2.09
N VAL A 53 2.45 7.61 -2.99
CA VAL A 53 3.05 8.57 -3.92
C VAL A 53 3.74 9.71 -3.17
N TRP A 54 3.06 10.29 -2.18
CA TRP A 54 3.62 11.32 -1.30
C TRP A 54 4.89 10.83 -0.60
N LEU A 55 4.87 9.62 -0.04
CA LEU A 55 6.05 9.04 0.59
C LEU A 55 7.19 8.84 -0.43
N GLY A 56 6.88 8.42 -1.66
CA GLY A 56 7.85 8.25 -2.74
C GLY A 56 8.55 9.56 -3.08
N LEU A 57 7.78 10.63 -3.27
CA LEU A 57 8.30 11.97 -3.50
C LEU A 57 9.21 12.43 -2.35
N ARG A 58 8.83 12.16 -1.10
CA ARG A 58 9.67 12.48 0.06
C ARG A 58 10.99 11.69 0.07
N ARG A 59 10.98 10.40 -0.30
CA ARG A 59 12.20 9.60 -0.45
C ARG A 59 13.13 10.15 -1.53
N MET A 60 12.57 10.73 -2.58
CA MET A 60 13.29 11.43 -3.65
C MET A 60 13.77 12.85 -3.24
N GLY A 61 13.57 13.24 -1.98
CA GLY A 61 13.97 14.54 -1.45
C GLY A 61 13.07 15.70 -1.88
N LYS A 62 11.87 15.43 -2.39
CA LYS A 62 10.89 16.48 -2.71
C LYS A 62 10.23 16.99 -1.43
N ASP A 63 10.15 18.31 -1.31
CA ASP A 63 9.45 18.98 -0.23
C ASP A 63 8.00 19.22 -0.64
N VAL A 64 7.16 18.19 -0.44
CA VAL A 64 5.72 18.21 -0.73
C VAL A 64 4.94 17.71 0.48
N SER A 65 3.86 18.39 0.82
CA SER A 65 2.93 17.92 1.84
C SER A 65 1.96 16.89 1.24
N PHE A 66 1.33 16.10 2.11
CA PHE A 66 0.29 15.17 1.66
C PHE A 66 -0.92 15.91 1.07
N ALA A 67 -1.28 17.06 1.68
CA ALA A 67 -2.35 17.92 1.19
C ALA A 67 -2.07 18.46 -0.22
N ASP A 68 -0.81 18.77 -0.55
CA ASP A 68 -0.46 19.22 -1.91
C ASP A 68 -0.80 18.19 -2.99
N ILE A 69 -0.75 16.90 -2.64
CA ILE A 69 -1.10 15.81 -3.55
C ILE A 69 -2.62 15.69 -3.67
N THR A 70 -3.34 15.67 -2.55
CA THR A 70 -4.80 15.44 -2.54
C THR A 70 -5.62 16.63 -3.02
N ASP A 71 -5.11 17.85 -2.82
CA ASP A 71 -5.79 19.09 -3.24
C ASP A 71 -5.38 19.50 -4.67
N GLY A 72 -4.47 18.75 -5.31
CA GLY A 72 -4.05 18.96 -6.70
C GLY A 72 -3.08 20.12 -6.90
N VAL A 73 -2.44 20.63 -5.84
CA VAL A 73 -1.39 21.65 -5.92
C VAL A 73 -0.15 21.10 -6.63
N HIS A 74 0.16 19.83 -6.40
CA HIS A 74 1.18 19.08 -7.11
C HIS A 74 0.51 18.05 -8.03
N PRO A 75 0.21 18.38 -9.29
CA PRO A 75 -0.55 17.49 -10.16
C PRO A 75 0.29 16.26 -10.53
N ILE A 76 -0.29 15.09 -10.29
CA ILE A 76 0.29 13.79 -10.64
C ILE A 76 -0.69 13.09 -11.57
N ASP A 77 -0.19 12.70 -12.75
CA ASP A 77 -0.99 11.96 -13.71
C ASP A 77 -1.15 10.51 -13.23
N ILE A 78 -2.40 10.08 -13.03
CA ILE A 78 -2.72 8.72 -12.60
C ILE A 78 -2.16 7.65 -13.55
N SER A 79 -1.97 7.97 -14.84
CA SER A 79 -1.38 7.05 -15.82
C SER A 79 0.09 6.71 -15.53
N THR A 80 0.76 7.54 -14.71
CA THR A 80 2.15 7.28 -14.30
C THR A 80 2.24 6.32 -13.12
N ILE A 81 1.15 6.08 -12.41
CA ILE A 81 1.12 5.26 -11.20
C ILE A 81 0.83 3.81 -11.59
N THR A 82 1.74 2.92 -11.22
CA THR A 82 1.49 1.46 -11.22
C THR A 82 1.37 1.04 -9.75
N ILE A 83 0.56 0.03 -9.46
CA ILE A 83 0.47 -0.57 -8.12
C ILE A 83 0.38 -2.08 -8.31
N ASP A 84 1.52 -2.74 -8.16
CA ASP A 84 1.59 -4.21 -8.20
C ASP A 84 1.48 -4.76 -6.78
N MET A 85 0.28 -5.16 -6.37
CA MET A 85 0.11 -5.93 -5.13
C MET A 85 0.03 -7.40 -5.50
N GLU A 86 0.96 -8.20 -4.99
CA GLU A 86 0.89 -9.66 -5.15
C GLU A 86 -0.35 -10.14 -4.39
N GLU A 87 -1.31 -10.72 -5.10
CA GLU A 87 -2.46 -11.38 -4.47
C GLU A 87 -1.95 -12.55 -3.63
N GLU A 88 -2.40 -12.63 -2.39
CA GLU A 88 -2.20 -13.83 -1.56
C GLU A 88 -2.88 -15.01 -2.27
N PRO A 89 -2.18 -16.13 -2.52
CA PRO A 89 -2.81 -17.28 -3.19
C PRO A 89 -4.02 -17.73 -2.36
N PRO A 90 -5.13 -18.12 -3.01
CA PRO A 90 -6.35 -18.50 -2.30
C PRO A 90 -6.02 -19.61 -1.29
N PRO A 91 -6.65 -19.58 -0.10
CA PRO A 91 -6.40 -20.61 0.91
C PRO A 91 -6.69 -21.99 0.30
N PRO A 92 -5.88 -23.02 0.64
CA PRO A 92 -6.11 -24.36 0.13
C PRO A 92 -7.54 -24.80 0.49
N SER A 93 -8.33 -25.12 -0.54
CA SER A 93 -9.69 -25.64 -0.37
C SER A 93 -9.63 -26.91 0.47
N ASN A 94 -10.23 -26.85 1.67
CA ASN A 94 -10.30 -27.93 2.67
C ASN A 94 -10.49 -29.32 2.04
N GLY A 95 -9.44 -30.13 2.07
CA GLY A 95 -9.52 -31.58 1.94
C GLY A 95 -9.85 -32.20 3.29
N GLU A 96 -11.13 -32.51 3.49
CA GLU A 96 -11.67 -33.56 4.36
C GLU A 96 -11.16 -33.62 5.81
N ALA A 97 -11.96 -33.06 6.73
CA ALA A 97 -11.89 -33.38 8.15
C ALA A 97 -12.06 -34.90 8.33
N LYS A 98 -10.98 -35.61 8.60
CA LYS A 98 -11.03 -37.00 9.10
C LYS A 98 -11.75 -36.99 10.44
N THR A 99 -12.98 -37.48 10.45
CA THR A 99 -13.71 -37.80 11.67
C THR A 99 -12.94 -38.90 12.42
N SER A 100 -12.41 -38.61 13.60
CA SER A 100 -11.93 -39.64 14.53
C SER A 100 -13.11 -40.56 14.91
N PRO A 101 -12.93 -41.89 14.94
CA PRO A 101 -14.00 -42.78 15.36
C PRO A 101 -14.28 -42.63 16.87
N ALA A 102 -15.57 -42.69 17.21
CA ALA A 102 -16.04 -42.71 18.58
C ALA A 102 -15.63 -44.02 19.28
N ASN A 103 -15.13 -43.89 20.50
CA ASN A 103 -14.76 -45.00 21.38
C ASN A 103 -16.04 -45.69 21.88
N VAL A 104 -16.21 -46.99 21.63
CA VAL A 104 -17.20 -47.86 22.28
C VAL A 104 -16.49 -49.15 22.70
#